data_AF-A0A838SIQ4-F1
#
_entry.id   AF-A0A838SIQ4-F1
#
_cell.length_a   1.000
_cell.length_b   1.000
_cell.length_c   1.000
_cell.angle_alpha   90.00
_cell.angle_beta   90.00
_cell.angle_gamma   90.00
#
_symmetry.space_group_name_H-M   'P 1'
#
loop_
_entity.id
_entity.type
_entity.pdbx_description
1 polymer ?
#
loop_
_entity_poly.entity_id
_entity_poly.type
_entity_poly.pdbx_seq_one_letter_code
_entity_poly.pdbx_strand_id
1 'polypeptide(L)'
;MDKRKERQRQRVESLGEKLRVVEEELGGARKLMTLDALTQLYNRGALDLQLERTANVSFFSGTSACILMVDVDHFKHVNDTYGHPAGD
;
A
#
# COMPACT_ATOMS: atom_id res chain seq x y z
N MET A 1 -10.53 -11.57 -46.15
CA MET A 1 -10.62 -12.13 -44.79
C MET A 1 -9.52 -11.56 -43.86
N ASP A 2 -8.40 -11.05 -44.39
CA ASP A 2 -7.24 -10.65 -43.56
C ASP A 2 -7.36 -9.31 -42.83
N LYS A 3 -8.02 -8.29 -43.41
CA LYS A 3 -8.18 -6.97 -42.75
C LYS A 3 -8.96 -7.02 -41.43
N ARG A 4 -9.81 -8.02 -41.22
CA ARG A 4 -10.58 -8.19 -39.96
C ARG A 4 -9.71 -8.83 -38.87
N LYS A 5 -8.92 -9.85 -39.22
CA LYS A 5 -7.93 -10.48 -38.32
C LYS A 5 -6.87 -9.48 -37.89
N GLU A 6 -6.39 -8.66 -38.81
CA GLU A 6 -5.39 -7.63 -38.52
C GLU A 6 -5.93 -6.57 -37.55
N ARG A 7 -7.14 -6.04 -37.79
CA ARG A 7 -7.79 -5.12 -36.83
C ARG A 7 -8.04 -5.75 -35.47
N GLN A 8 -8.40 -7.03 -35.44
CA GLN A 8 -8.65 -7.74 -34.18
C GLN A 8 -7.35 -7.93 -33.40
N ARG A 9 -6.25 -8.25 -34.09
CA ARG A 9 -4.90 -8.33 -33.48
C ARG A 9 -4.43 -6.98 -32.95
N GLN A 10 -4.54 -5.91 -33.74
CA GLN A 10 -4.20 -4.56 -33.30
C GLN A 10 -5.04 -4.10 -32.11
N ARG A 11 -6.32 -4.50 -32.05
CA ARG A 11 -7.20 -4.17 -30.92
C ARG A 11 -6.80 -4.91 -29.64
N VAL A 12 -6.39 -6.17 -29.75
CA VAL A 12 -5.85 -6.96 -28.63
C VAL A 12 -4.53 -6.39 -28.14
N GLU A 13 -3.61 -6.02 -29.05
CA GLU A 13 -2.33 -5.37 -28.69
C GLU A 13 -2.57 -4.03 -27.97
N SER A 14 -3.44 -3.15 -28.51
CA SER A 14 -3.71 -1.87 -27.85
C SER A 14 -4.42 -2.02 -26.49
N LEU A 15 -5.20 -3.10 -26.31
CA LEU A 15 -5.84 -3.40 -25.04
C LEU A 15 -4.81 -3.89 -24.01
N GLY A 16 -3.85 -4.72 -24.43
CA GLY A 16 -2.74 -5.15 -23.59
C GLY A 16 -1.87 -3.99 -23.13
N GLU A 17 -1.53 -3.05 -24.02
CA GLU A 17 -0.78 -1.84 -23.66
C GLU A 17 -1.54 -0.97 -22.67
N LYS A 18 -2.85 -0.74 -22.90
CA LYS A 18 -3.68 0.03 -21.98
C LYS A 18 -3.79 -0.63 -20.61
N LEU A 19 -3.94 -1.95 -20.56
CA LEU A 19 -4.01 -2.69 -19.29
C LEU A 19 -2.70 -2.52 -18.50
N ARG A 20 -1.55 -2.63 -19.16
CA ARG A 20 -0.23 -2.44 -18.54
C ARG A 20 -0.08 -1.05 -17.90
N VAL A 21 -0.50 0.00 -18.60
CA VAL A 21 -0.45 1.38 -18.08
C VAL A 21 -1.36 1.53 -16.86
N VAL A 22 -2.59 1.00 -16.92
CA VAL A 22 -3.53 1.05 -15.79
C VAL A 22 -2.98 0.29 -14.58
N GLU A 23 -2.35 -0.86 -14.78
CA GLU A 23 -1.70 -1.64 -13.72
C GLU A 23 -0.53 -0.89 -13.08
N GLU A 24 0.30 -0.20 -13.87
CA GLU A 24 1.39 0.65 -13.37
C GLU A 24 0.85 1.83 -12.56
N GLU A 25 -0.19 2.51 -13.04
CA GLU A 25 -0.85 3.61 -12.32
C GLU A 25 -1.49 3.13 -11.01
N LEU A 26 -2.18 1.99 -11.03
CA LEU A 26 -2.74 1.38 -9.83
C LEU A 26 -1.63 0.99 -8.85
N GLY A 27 -0.52 0.42 -9.33
CA GLY A 27 0.62 0.05 -8.50
C GLY A 27 1.27 1.26 -7.82
N GLY A 28 1.43 2.37 -8.55
CA GLY A 28 1.95 3.63 -8.03
C GLY A 28 1.01 4.28 -7.01
N ALA A 29 -0.28 4.39 -7.34
CA ALA A 29 -1.31 4.93 -6.45
C ALA A 29 -1.43 4.10 -5.16
N ARG A 30 -1.34 2.78 -5.27
CA ARG A 30 -1.41 1.87 -4.11
C ARG A 30 -0.21 2.01 -3.19
N LYS A 31 1.00 2.26 -3.72
CA LYS A 31 2.18 2.58 -2.89
C LYS A 31 1.99 3.89 -2.13
N LEU A 32 1.50 4.94 -2.79
CA LEU A 32 1.23 6.24 -2.15
C LEU A 32 0.13 6.14 -1.09
N MET A 33 -0.85 5.25 -1.26
CA MET A 33 -1.90 5.02 -0.26
C MET A 33 -1.46 4.18 0.95
N THR A 34 -0.28 3.54 0.93
CA THR A 34 0.17 2.66 2.03
C THR A 34 1.11 3.32 3.02
N LEU A 35 1.65 4.49 2.72
CA LEU A 35 2.58 5.20 3.60
C LEU A 35 1.88 6.33 4.34
N ASP A 36 2.33 6.59 5.56
CA ASP A 36 2.03 7.78 6.32
C ASP A 36 2.88 8.94 5.77
N ALA A 37 2.26 10.11 5.56
CA ALA A 37 2.91 11.22 4.87
C ALA A 37 4.02 11.86 5.70
N LEU A 38 3.87 11.87 7.03
CA LEU A 38 4.79 12.51 7.96
C LEU A 38 6.02 11.62 8.22
N THR A 39 5.78 10.37 8.58
CA THR A 39 6.83 9.44 9.04
C THR A 39 7.41 8.58 7.93
N GLN A 40 6.75 8.50 6.76
CA GLN A 40 7.07 7.58 5.66
C GLN A 40 7.04 6.10 6.05
N LEU A 41 6.48 5.76 7.21
CA LEU A 41 6.20 4.38 7.62
C LEU A 41 4.91 3.87 6.97
N TYR A 42 4.69 2.56 7.03
CA TYR A 42 3.39 2.00 6.64
C TYR A 42 2.29 2.54 7.55
N ASN A 43 1.23 3.06 6.93
CA ASN A 43 0.08 3.58 7.66
C ASN A 43 -0.79 2.44 8.21
N ARG A 44 -1.84 2.81 8.94
CA ARG A 44 -2.77 1.86 9.55
C ARG A 44 -3.41 0.90 8.55
N GLY A 45 -3.80 1.38 7.36
CA GLY A 45 -4.41 0.51 6.35
C GLY A 45 -3.42 -0.55 5.82
N ALA A 46 -2.15 -0.18 5.68
CA ALA A 46 -1.09 -1.12 5.34
C ALA A 46 -0.79 -2.12 6.47
N LEU A 47 -0.85 -1.68 7.73
CA LEU A 47 -0.76 -2.56 8.89
C LEU A 47 -1.88 -3.61 8.90
N ASP A 48 -3.14 -3.20 8.72
CA ASP A 48 -4.30 -4.11 8.73
C ASP A 48 -4.15 -5.23 7.68
N LEU A 49 -3.72 -4.88 6.46
CA LEU A 49 -3.44 -5.85 5.40
C LEU A 49 -2.28 -6.81 5.76
N GLN A 50 -1.24 -6.31 6.42
CA GLN A 50 -0.11 -7.14 6.84
C GLN A 50 -0.46 -8.06 8.00
N LEU A 51 -1.32 -7.62 8.92
CA LEU A 51 -1.81 -8.45 10.02
C LEU A 51 -2.60 -9.65 9.49
N GLU A 52 -3.52 -9.43 8.55
CA GLU A 52 -4.28 -10.51 7.91
C GLU A 52 -3.36 -11.54 7.23
N ARG A 53 -2.37 -11.06 6.46
CA ARG A 53 -1.37 -11.92 5.81
C ARG A 53 -0.55 -12.71 6.81
N THR A 54 -0.05 -12.04 7.84
CA THR A 54 0.82 -12.66 8.87
C THR A 54 0.05 -13.68 9.69
N ALA A 55 -1.21 -13.40 10.04
CA ALA A 55 -2.08 -14.36 10.73
C ALA A 55 -2.32 -15.62 9.89
N ASN A 56 -2.59 -15.47 8.60
CA ASN A 56 -2.75 -16.60 7.68
C ASN A 56 -1.45 -17.42 7.59
N VAL A 57 -0.31 -16.77 7.39
CA VAL A 57 1.00 -17.45 7.33
C VAL A 57 1.27 -18.20 8.64
N SER A 58 1.10 -17.55 9.79
CA SER A 58 1.28 -18.14 11.11
C SER A 58 0.41 -19.37 11.33
N PHE A 59 -0.86 -19.30 10.90
CA PHE A 59 -1.79 -20.43 10.96
C PHE A 59 -1.32 -21.62 10.11
N PHE A 60 -0.90 -21.39 8.87
CA PHE A 60 -0.49 -22.46 7.95
C PHE A 60 0.89 -23.04 8.26
N SER A 61 1.85 -22.21 8.71
CA SER A 61 3.21 -22.66 9.02
C SER A 61 3.35 -23.23 10.43
N GLY A 62 2.38 -22.99 11.31
CA GLY A 62 2.46 -23.33 12.74
C GLY A 62 3.48 -22.47 13.51
N THR A 63 4.02 -21.40 12.90
CA THR A 63 4.97 -20.50 13.57
C THR A 63 4.24 -19.34 14.20
N SER A 64 4.49 -19.04 15.47
CA SER A 64 3.87 -17.90 16.16
C SER A 64 4.30 -16.56 15.55
N ALA A 65 3.36 -15.62 15.48
CA ALA A 65 3.62 -14.21 15.18
C ALA A 65 3.46 -13.35 16.45
N CYS A 66 4.09 -12.18 16.46
CA CYS A 66 3.93 -11.18 17.53
C CYS A 66 3.62 -9.80 16.95
N ILE A 67 3.01 -8.94 17.77
CA ILE A 67 2.73 -7.54 17.45
C ILE A 67 3.34 -6.69 18.57
N LEU A 68 4.00 -5.61 18.18
CA LEU A 68 4.48 -4.58 19.11
C LEU A 68 3.69 -3.29 18.87
N MET A 69 3.13 -2.75 19.95
CA MET A 69 2.48 -1.44 19.94
C MET A 69 3.37 -0.47 20.73
N VAL A 70 3.68 0.68 20.13
CA VAL A 70 4.56 1.71 20.71
C VAL A 70 3.78 3.02 20.70
N ASP A 71 3.87 3.77 21.80
CA ASP A 71 3.29 5.10 21.94
C ASP A 71 4.36 6.06 22.50
N VAL A 72 4.21 7.35 22.24
CA VAL A 72 5.12 8.38 22.77
C VAL A 72 4.52 8.95 24.05
N ASP A 73 5.17 8.66 25.17
CA ASP A 73 4.72 9.14 26.48
C ASP A 73 4.66 10.67 26.54
N HIS A 74 3.58 11.19 27.10
CA HIS A 74 3.35 12.64 27.31
C HIS A 74 3.46 13.50 26.03
N PHE A 75 3.25 12.94 24.84
CA PHE A 75 3.39 13.67 23.57
C PHE A 75 2.54 14.95 23.49
N LYS A 76 1.38 14.98 24.15
CA LYS A 76 0.56 16.20 24.27
C LYS A 76 1.32 17.36 24.94
N HIS A 77 2.12 17.10 25.98
CA HIS A 77 2.90 18.15 26.65
C HIS A 77 3.94 18.77 25.72
N VAL A 78 4.55 17.97 24.84
CA VAL A 78 5.50 18.46 23.81
C VAL A 78 4.78 19.43 22.87
N ASN A 79 3.65 19.01 22.31
CA ASN A 79 2.84 19.85 21.41
C ASN A 79 2.32 21.12 22.09
N ASP A 80 1.87 21.01 23.34
CA ASP A 80 1.34 22.16 24.09
C ASP A 80 2.46 23.16 24.47
N THR A 81 3.71 22.69 24.64
CA THR A 81 4.86 23.53 25.03
C THR A 81 5.58 24.16 23.84
N TYR A 82 5.78 23.40 22.77
CA TYR A 82 6.63 23.80 21.63
C TYR A 82 5.84 24.03 20.33
N GLY A 83 4.54 23.75 20.32
CA GLY A 83 3.66 23.84 19.16
C GLY A 83 3.63 22.55 18.33
N HIS A 84 2.55 22.37 17.55
CA HIS A 84 2.35 21.18 16.70
C HIS A 84 3.50 20.86 15.74
N PRO A 85 4.15 21.84 15.05
CA PRO A 85 5.26 21.53 14.15
C PRO A 85 6.49 20.94 14.84
N ALA A 86 6.57 21.01 16.17
CA ALA A 86 7.65 20.39 16.93
C ALA A 86 7.37 18.93 17.29
N GLY A 87 6.09 18.51 17.30
CA GLY A 87 5.70 17.13 17.49
C GLY A 87 5.51 16.35 16.19
N ASP A 88 5.19 17.04 15.10
CA ASP A 88 5.23 16.47 13.74
C ASP A 88 6.64 15.92 13.42
#